data_AF-A0A9D4EJR5-F1
#
_entry.id   AF-A0A9D4EJR5-F1
#
_cell.length_a   1.000
_cell.length_b   1.000
_cell.length_c   1.000
_cell.angle_alpha   90.00
_cell.angle_beta   90.00
_cell.angle_gamma   90.00
#
_symmetry.space_group_name_H-M   'P 1'
#
loop_
_entity.id
_entity.type
_entity.pdbx_description
1 polymer ?
#
loop_
_entity_poly.entity_id
_entity_poly.type
_entity_poly.pdbx_seq_one_letter_code
_entity_poly.pdbx_strand_id
1 'polypeptide(L)'
;MFNLSIILIGLRFTEVKKQPVKTTFAYNTEVKYQPDSFSNAINGSWVKRYLDNTNTSKWKLFYQSILKKYGDSLLFECNISNTILHEIANENIFLSDVLSAWSDVTHNLETQTSSKTILWNNKDITSNNKTFFYKDWFERSIKYVDQLYNYRIKDFYSFDNIFYIY
;
A
#
# COMPACT_ATOMS: atom_id res chain seq x y z
N MET A 1 7.81 24.51 2.56
CA MET A 1 8.18 24.24 3.97
C MET A 1 6.89 23.77 4.66
N PHE A 2 6.65 22.46 4.71
CA PHE A 2 5.39 21.90 5.20
C PHE A 2 5.50 21.58 6.69
N ASN A 3 4.51 22.01 7.47
CA ASN A 3 4.50 21.97 8.92
C ASN A 3 4.02 20.60 9.41
N LEU A 4 4.97 19.73 9.81
CA LEU A 4 4.72 18.36 10.28
C LEU A 4 3.88 18.29 11.57
N SER A 5 3.68 19.42 12.27
CA SER A 5 2.80 19.47 13.44
C SER A 5 1.33 19.17 13.10
N ILE A 6 0.91 19.32 11.84
CA ILE A 6 -0.43 18.94 11.38
C ILE A 6 -0.55 17.41 11.18
N ILE A 7 0.55 16.73 10.83
CA ILE A 7 0.54 15.27 10.56
C ILE A 7 0.37 14.46 11.86
N LEU A 8 0.88 14.95 12.99
CA LEU A 8 0.78 14.26 14.29
C LEU A 8 -0.48 14.63 15.10
N ILE A 9 -1.11 15.78 14.84
CA ILE A 9 -2.34 16.21 15.54
C ILE A 9 -3.63 15.63 14.89
N GLY A 10 -3.54 15.14 13.65
CA GLY A 10 -4.69 14.72 12.84
C GLY A 10 -5.13 13.24 12.96
N LEU A 11 -4.41 12.38 13.69
CA LEU A 11 -4.77 10.97 13.89
C LEU A 11 -5.97 10.83 14.85
N ARG A 12 -7.15 11.31 14.44
CA ARG A 12 -8.42 10.96 15.07
C ARG A 12 -8.81 9.54 14.65
N PHE A 13 -8.49 8.56 15.48
CA PHE A 13 -9.11 7.24 15.44
C PHE A 13 -10.62 7.39 15.69
N THR A 14 -11.43 7.34 14.64
CA THR A 14 -12.89 7.23 14.78
C THR A 14 -13.27 5.77 14.96
N GLU A 15 -13.96 5.50 16.07
CA GLU A 15 -14.47 4.19 16.49
C GLU A 15 -15.27 3.46 15.39
N VAL A 16 -14.87 2.22 15.11
CA VAL A 16 -15.61 1.29 14.25
C VAL A 16 -16.81 0.75 15.02
N LYS A 17 -18.01 1.23 14.71
CA LYS A 17 -19.27 0.61 15.16
C LYS A 17 -19.52 -0.68 14.39
N LYS A 18 -19.31 -1.84 15.04
CA LYS A 18 -19.76 -3.14 14.52
C LYS A 18 -21.29 -3.18 14.44
N GLN A 19 -21.83 -3.44 13.25
CA GLN A 19 -23.20 -3.92 13.11
C GLN A 19 -23.22 -5.43 12.85
N PRO A 20 -24.21 -6.18 13.37
CA PRO A 20 -24.26 -7.62 13.23
C PRO A 20 -24.72 -8.04 11.83
N VAL A 21 -23.96 -8.95 11.22
CA VAL A 21 -24.30 -9.61 9.95
C VAL A 21 -25.46 -10.57 10.18
N LYS A 22 -26.58 -10.37 9.50
CA LYS A 22 -27.65 -11.37 9.36
C LYS A 22 -27.38 -12.20 8.11
N THR A 23 -27.03 -13.46 8.29
CA THR A 23 -26.93 -14.45 7.21
C THR A 23 -28.31 -15.01 6.91
N THR A 24 -28.72 -14.97 5.65
CA THR A 24 -29.78 -15.84 5.12
C THR A 24 -29.31 -16.33 3.76
N PHE A 25 -29.04 -17.64 3.67
CA PHE A 25 -28.62 -18.30 2.45
C PHE A 25 -29.85 -18.57 1.59
N ALA A 26 -29.94 -17.92 0.44
CA ALA A 26 -30.80 -18.35 -0.66
C ALA A 26 -29.90 -18.85 -1.78
N TYR A 27 -29.98 -20.15 -2.07
CA TYR A 27 -29.31 -20.77 -3.20
C TYR A 27 -30.05 -20.38 -4.48
N ASN A 28 -29.49 -19.46 -5.27
CA ASN A 28 -29.84 -19.31 -6.67
C ASN A 28 -28.60 -19.58 -7.52
N THR A 29 -28.69 -20.65 -8.27
CA THR A 29 -27.76 -21.14 -9.27
C THR A 29 -27.75 -20.22 -10.50
N GLU A 30 -26.78 -19.32 -10.55
CA GLU A 30 -26.13 -18.91 -11.79
C GLU A 30 -24.64 -18.80 -11.46
N VAL A 31 -23.86 -19.83 -11.82
CA VAL A 31 -22.40 -19.71 -11.81
C VAL A 31 -22.04 -18.76 -12.94
N LYS A 32 -22.06 -17.46 -12.67
CA LYS A 32 -21.39 -16.46 -13.49
C LYS A 32 -19.94 -16.90 -13.59
N TYR A 33 -19.53 -17.34 -14.77
CA TYR A 33 -18.13 -17.38 -15.15
C TYR A 33 -17.53 -16.02 -14.74
N GLN A 34 -16.54 -16.00 -13.87
CA GLN A 34 -16.07 -14.78 -13.19
C GLN A 34 -14.80 -14.27 -13.91
N PRO A 35 -14.92 -13.48 -15.00
CA PRO A 35 -13.77 -13.00 -15.79
C PRO A 35 -12.71 -12.26 -14.95
N ASP A 36 -13.13 -11.71 -13.81
CA ASP A 36 -12.26 -11.02 -12.86
C ASP A 36 -11.25 -11.98 -12.21
N SER A 37 -11.64 -13.23 -11.94
CA SER A 37 -10.77 -14.20 -11.26
C SER A 37 -9.58 -14.64 -12.12
N PHE A 38 -9.80 -14.84 -13.42
CA PHE A 38 -8.75 -15.21 -14.37
C PHE A 38 -7.82 -14.03 -14.64
N SER A 39 -8.37 -12.83 -14.85
CA SER A 39 -7.60 -11.61 -15.03
C SER A 39 -6.73 -11.31 -13.80
N ASN A 40 -7.28 -11.47 -12.61
CA ASN A 40 -6.55 -11.33 -11.35
C ASN A 40 -5.43 -12.37 -11.21
N ALA A 41 -5.63 -13.61 -11.66
CA ALA A 41 -4.58 -14.62 -11.64
C ALA A 41 -3.42 -14.28 -12.59
N ILE A 42 -3.71 -13.77 -13.80
CA ILE A 42 -2.68 -13.32 -14.75
C ILE A 42 -1.92 -12.12 -14.17
N ASN A 43 -2.64 -11.11 -13.69
CA ASN A 43 -2.06 -9.90 -13.12
C ASN A 43 -1.21 -10.22 -11.89
N GLY A 44 -1.71 -11.06 -10.98
CA GLY A 44 -0.93 -11.54 -9.83
C GLY A 44 0.31 -12.34 -10.23
N SER A 45 0.23 -13.15 -11.29
CA SER A 45 1.41 -13.86 -11.83
C SER A 45 2.44 -12.90 -12.42
N TRP A 46 1.98 -11.80 -13.04
CA TRP A 46 2.86 -10.73 -13.50
C TRP A 46 3.57 -10.05 -12.33
N VAL A 47 2.86 -9.71 -11.25
CA VAL A 47 3.46 -9.11 -10.05
C VAL A 47 4.51 -10.03 -9.45
N LYS A 48 4.24 -11.34 -9.34
CA LYS A 48 5.24 -12.32 -8.88
C LYS A 48 6.53 -12.28 -9.70
N ARG A 49 6.43 -12.22 -11.03
CA ARG A 49 7.61 -12.10 -11.92
C ARG A 49 8.29 -10.74 -11.81
N TYR A 50 7.54 -9.68 -11.50
CA TYR A 50 8.08 -8.35 -11.29
C TYR A 50 8.92 -8.29 -10.02
N LEU A 51 8.40 -8.85 -8.91
CA LEU A 51 9.06 -8.91 -7.61
C LEU A 51 10.25 -9.90 -7.55
N ASP A 52 10.39 -10.78 -8.54
CA ASP A 52 11.54 -11.67 -8.65
C ASP A 52 12.82 -10.89 -8.98
N ASN A 53 13.73 -10.81 -8.02
CA ASN A 53 15.01 -10.10 -8.15
C ASN A 53 15.95 -10.70 -9.20
N THR A 54 15.78 -11.96 -9.60
CA THR A 54 16.60 -12.62 -10.62
C THR A 54 16.15 -12.28 -12.04
N ASN A 55 14.92 -11.79 -12.21
CA ASN A 55 14.39 -11.39 -13.49
C ASN A 55 15.03 -10.07 -13.98
N THR A 56 15.71 -10.13 -15.13
CA THR A 56 16.40 -9.00 -15.79
C THR A 56 15.73 -8.59 -17.11
N SER A 57 14.49 -9.02 -17.32
CA SER A 57 13.77 -8.73 -18.56
C SER A 57 13.61 -7.22 -18.81
N LYS A 58 13.72 -6.81 -20.08
CA LYS A 58 13.61 -5.39 -20.48
C LYS A 58 12.29 -4.73 -20.07
N TRP A 59 11.18 -5.48 -20.14
CA TRP A 59 9.87 -4.97 -19.70
C TRP A 59 9.87 -4.64 -18.20
N LYS A 60 10.56 -5.44 -17.36
CA LYS A 60 10.66 -5.18 -15.93
C LYS A 60 11.41 -3.88 -15.67
N LEU A 61 12.55 -3.67 -16.32
CA LEU A 61 13.33 -2.43 -16.22
C LEU A 61 12.50 -1.20 -16.60
N PHE A 62 11.68 -1.32 -17.65
CA PHE A 62 10.76 -0.26 -18.06
C PHE A 62 9.74 0.07 -16.95
N TYR A 63 9.04 -0.93 -16.40
CA TYR A 63 8.07 -0.69 -15.33
C TYR A 63 8.73 -0.25 -14.01
N GLN A 64 9.94 -0.73 -13.70
CA GLN A 64 10.73 -0.24 -12.59
C GLN A 64 11.03 1.26 -12.74
N SER A 65 11.36 1.73 -13.94
CA SER A 65 11.58 3.17 -14.15
C SER A 65 10.33 4.01 -13.84
N ILE A 66 9.12 3.48 -14.12
CA ILE A 66 7.83 4.12 -13.83
C ILE A 66 7.53 4.08 -12.32
N LEU A 67 7.72 2.93 -11.68
CA LEU A 67 7.34 2.71 -10.28
C LEU A 67 8.38 3.23 -9.28
N LYS A 68 9.63 3.47 -9.69
CA LYS A 68 10.72 3.93 -8.82
C LYS A 68 10.40 5.25 -8.11
N LYS A 69 9.66 6.16 -8.74
CA LYS A 69 9.18 7.41 -8.11
C LYS A 69 8.23 7.18 -6.93
N TYR A 70 7.65 6.00 -6.83
CA TYR A 70 6.67 5.61 -5.82
C TYR A 70 7.17 4.48 -4.90
N GLY A 71 8.45 4.11 -4.97
CA GLY A 71 9.03 3.06 -4.13
C GLY A 71 9.13 1.68 -4.78
N ASP A 72 8.91 1.57 -6.10
CA ASP A 72 9.12 0.35 -6.87
C ASP A 72 8.32 -0.85 -6.31
N SER A 73 9.00 -1.90 -5.83
CA SER A 73 8.39 -3.11 -5.28
C SER A 73 7.59 -2.85 -4.00
N LEU A 74 7.91 -1.77 -3.27
CA LEU A 74 7.25 -1.39 -2.03
C LEU A 74 5.74 -1.21 -2.22
N LEU A 75 5.30 -0.74 -3.40
CA LEU A 75 3.89 -0.52 -3.70
C LEU A 75 3.04 -1.79 -3.52
N PHE A 76 3.60 -2.96 -3.80
CA PHE A 76 2.90 -4.24 -3.71
C PHE A 76 2.77 -4.74 -2.26
N GLU A 77 3.39 -4.06 -1.31
CA GLU A 77 3.26 -4.33 0.13
C GLU A 77 2.38 -3.29 0.85
N CYS A 78 2.15 -2.13 0.23
CA CYS A 78 1.47 -1.00 0.86
C CYS A 78 -0.05 -1.19 0.86
N ASN A 79 -0.70 -0.63 1.88
CA ASN A 79 -2.16 -0.51 1.95
C ASN A 79 -2.63 0.68 1.10
N ILE A 80 -2.63 0.55 -0.22
CA ILE A 80 -2.93 1.64 -1.16
C ILE A 80 -4.43 1.65 -1.51
N SER A 81 -5.03 2.83 -1.71
CA SER A 81 -6.38 2.94 -2.27
C SER A 81 -6.37 2.97 -3.80
N ASN A 82 -7.46 2.48 -4.43
CA ASN A 82 -7.61 2.49 -5.89
C ASN A 82 -7.46 3.89 -6.50
N THR A 83 -7.86 4.95 -5.78
CA THR A 83 -7.68 6.34 -6.21
C THR A 83 -6.20 6.70 -6.44
N ILE A 84 -5.31 6.27 -5.55
CA ILE A 84 -3.86 6.52 -5.64
C ILE A 84 -3.25 5.66 -6.74
N LEU A 85 -3.72 4.41 -6.90
CA LEU A 85 -3.27 3.53 -7.99
C LEU A 85 -3.55 4.15 -9.35
N HIS A 86 -4.73 4.77 -9.52
CA HIS A 86 -5.05 5.51 -10.74
C HIS A 86 -4.15 6.74 -10.95
N GLU A 87 -3.72 7.46 -9.90
CA GLU A 87 -2.73 8.54 -10.05
C GLU A 87 -1.36 8.01 -10.49
N ILE A 88 -0.93 6.86 -9.97
CA ILE A 88 0.34 6.22 -10.31
C ILE A 88 0.36 5.73 -11.76
N ALA A 89 -0.75 5.14 -12.21
CA ALA A 89 -0.89 4.43 -13.48
C ALA A 89 -1.76 5.16 -14.51
N ASN A 90 -2.00 6.46 -14.35
CA ASN A 90 -2.98 7.24 -15.13
C ASN A 90 -2.85 7.07 -16.66
N GLU A 91 -1.63 6.94 -17.17
CA GLU A 91 -1.35 6.78 -18.61
C GLU A 91 -1.10 5.32 -19.04
N ASN A 92 -1.09 4.37 -18.10
CA ASN A 92 -0.77 2.98 -18.35
C ASN A 92 -1.89 2.06 -17.83
N ILE A 93 -2.85 1.79 -18.72
CA ILE A 93 -4.03 0.94 -18.45
C ILE A 93 -3.61 -0.42 -17.90
N PHE A 94 -2.60 -1.05 -18.53
CA PHE A 94 -2.10 -2.35 -18.09
C PHE A 94 -1.59 -2.32 -16.64
N LEU A 95 -0.80 -1.30 -16.29
CA LEU A 95 -0.28 -1.15 -14.94
C LEU A 95 -1.40 -0.87 -13.93
N SER A 96 -2.41 -0.09 -14.32
CA SER A 96 -3.59 0.18 -13.50
C SER A 96 -4.36 -1.11 -13.20
N ASP A 97 -4.57 -1.96 -14.20
CA ASP A 97 -5.26 -3.25 -14.05
C ASP A 97 -4.46 -4.20 -13.15
N VAL A 98 -3.13 -4.24 -13.33
CA VAL A 98 -2.25 -5.07 -12.50
C VAL A 98 -2.28 -4.65 -11.04
N LEU A 99 -2.16 -3.36 -10.77
CA LEU A 99 -2.14 -2.83 -9.41
C LEU A 99 -3.50 -3.02 -8.71
N SER A 100 -4.60 -2.78 -9.42
CA SER A 100 -5.95 -2.96 -8.88
C SER A 100 -6.22 -4.43 -8.56
N ALA A 101 -5.90 -5.33 -9.50
CA ALA A 101 -6.02 -6.77 -9.29
C ALA A 101 -5.17 -7.28 -8.11
N TRP A 102 -3.96 -6.74 -7.94
CA TRP A 102 -3.11 -7.10 -6.81
C TRP A 102 -3.71 -6.66 -5.49
N SER A 103 -4.17 -5.40 -5.40
CA SER A 103 -4.83 -4.83 -4.23
C SER A 103 -6.02 -5.69 -3.79
N ASP A 104 -6.87 -6.08 -4.73
CA ASP A 104 -8.03 -6.95 -4.47
C ASP A 104 -7.61 -8.32 -3.95
N VAL A 105 -6.58 -8.93 -4.53
CA VAL A 105 -6.08 -10.24 -4.07
C VAL A 105 -5.49 -10.14 -2.67
N THR A 106 -4.71 -9.10 -2.37
CA THR A 106 -4.05 -8.95 -1.07
C THR A 106 -5.01 -8.58 0.06
N HIS A 107 -5.99 -7.71 -0.19
CA HIS A 107 -6.97 -7.33 0.82
C HIS A 107 -7.85 -8.50 1.26
N ASN A 108 -8.16 -9.43 0.35
CA ASN A 108 -8.90 -10.64 0.69
C ASN A 108 -8.07 -11.67 1.47
N LEU A 109 -6.73 -11.54 1.47
CA LEU A 109 -5.80 -12.43 2.17
C LEU A 109 -5.39 -11.93 3.56
N GLU A 110 -5.84 -10.73 3.98
CA GLU A 110 -5.55 -10.16 5.31
C GLU A 110 -6.30 -10.91 6.43
N THR A 111 -5.95 -12.18 6.65
CA THR A 111 -6.24 -12.89 7.90
C THR A 111 -5.18 -12.54 8.94
N GLN A 112 -5.51 -11.56 9.79
CA GLN A 112 -4.97 -11.33 11.14
C GLN A 112 -3.65 -12.03 11.45
N THR A 113 -2.51 -11.48 11.03
CA THR A 113 -1.22 -11.85 11.64
C THR A 113 -0.24 -10.69 11.58
N SER A 114 -0.20 -9.94 12.69
CA SER A 114 0.97 -9.21 13.19
C SER A 114 1.76 -8.40 12.16
N SER A 115 1.19 -7.33 11.61
CA SER A 115 1.83 -6.60 10.52
C SER A 115 2.06 -5.14 10.90
N LYS A 116 3.33 -4.83 11.19
CA LYS A 116 3.81 -3.44 11.32
C LYS A 116 3.25 -2.60 10.18
N THR A 117 2.60 -1.47 10.49
CA THR A 117 1.99 -0.62 9.47
C THR A 117 3.06 0.02 8.60
N ILE A 118 3.01 -0.23 7.29
CA ILE A 118 3.89 0.43 6.33
C ILE A 118 3.50 1.91 6.25
N LEU A 119 4.50 2.78 6.33
CA LEU A 119 4.34 4.23 6.36
C LEU A 119 3.97 4.82 4.99
N TRP A 120 4.58 4.28 3.94
CA TRP A 120 4.57 4.85 2.60
C TRP A 120 3.34 4.44 1.79
N ASN A 121 2.87 5.33 0.92
CA ASN A 121 1.74 5.09 0.01
C ASN A 121 0.50 4.46 0.70
N ASN A 122 0.29 4.75 1.98
CA ASN A 122 -0.75 4.09 2.76
C ASN A 122 -2.01 4.96 2.80
N LYS A 123 -3.16 4.42 2.41
CA LYS A 123 -4.45 5.12 2.36
C LYS A 123 -4.88 5.68 3.72
N ASP A 124 -4.42 5.07 4.81
CA ASP A 124 -4.71 5.51 6.18
C ASP A 124 -3.70 6.55 6.70
N ILE A 125 -2.59 6.77 5.98
CA ILE A 125 -1.53 7.72 6.33
C ILE A 125 -1.37 8.74 5.20
N THR A 126 -2.12 9.84 5.31
CA THR A 126 -2.15 10.89 4.29
C THR A 126 -1.81 12.25 4.87
N SER A 127 -1.29 13.14 4.02
CA SER A 127 -1.13 14.55 4.30
C SER A 127 -1.90 15.34 3.25
N ASN A 128 -2.81 16.22 3.68
CA ASN A 128 -3.73 16.95 2.79
C ASN A 128 -4.49 16.01 1.83
N ASN A 129 -4.97 14.87 2.35
CA ASN A 129 -5.67 13.81 1.59
C ASN A 129 -4.86 13.17 0.45
N LYS A 130 -3.53 13.33 0.45
CA LYS A 130 -2.62 12.68 -0.48
C LYS A 130 -1.65 11.77 0.26
N THR A 131 -1.33 10.63 -0.34
CA THR A 131 -0.24 9.80 0.15
C THR A 131 1.12 10.36 -0.25
N PHE A 132 2.16 9.87 0.41
CA PHE A 132 3.52 10.32 0.19
C PHE A 132 4.50 9.16 0.23
N PHE A 133 5.62 9.37 -0.45
CA PHE A 133 6.77 8.49 -0.45
C PHE A 133 8.04 9.36 -0.40
N TYR A 134 8.81 9.23 0.69
CA TYR A 134 10.09 9.92 0.82
C TYR A 134 11.24 8.94 0.56
N LYS A 135 11.82 9.04 -0.64
CA LYS A 135 12.90 8.16 -1.11
C LYS A 135 14.06 8.10 -0.12
N ASP A 136 14.51 9.25 0.37
CA ASP A 136 15.68 9.34 1.25
C ASP A 136 15.47 8.61 2.58
N TRP A 137 14.24 8.64 3.11
CA TRP A 137 13.89 7.93 4.34
C TRP A 137 13.78 6.42 4.09
N PHE A 138 13.19 6.04 2.96
CA PHE A 138 13.10 4.64 2.58
C PHE A 138 14.48 4.01 2.33
N GLU A 139 15.41 4.74 1.70
CA GLU A 139 16.80 4.32 1.50
C GLU A 139 17.57 4.16 2.83
N ARG A 140 17.15 4.88 3.87
CA ARG A 140 17.62 4.71 5.27
C ARG A 140 16.91 3.60 6.03
N SER A 141 16.16 2.74 5.33
CA SER A 141 15.40 1.61 5.92
C SER A 141 14.28 2.01 6.89
N ILE A 142 13.79 3.26 6.79
CA ILE A 142 12.57 3.69 7.49
C ILE A 142 11.38 3.28 6.61
N LYS A 143 10.63 2.27 7.04
CA LYS A 143 9.52 1.65 6.30
C LYS A 143 8.22 1.58 7.10
N TYR A 144 8.30 1.45 8.42
CA TYR A 144 7.15 1.18 9.28
C TYR A 144 6.89 2.33 10.26
N VAL A 145 5.61 2.54 10.61
CA VAL A 145 5.20 3.55 11.60
C VAL A 145 5.89 3.32 12.95
N ASP A 146 6.03 2.07 13.38
CA ASP A 146 6.68 1.71 14.65
C ASP A 146 8.12 2.21 14.77
N GLN A 147 8.83 2.38 13.64
CA GLN A 147 10.20 2.91 13.64
C GLN A 147 10.25 4.41 13.97
N LEU A 148 9.13 5.11 13.85
CA LEU A 148 9.01 6.52 14.22
C LEU A 148 8.74 6.69 15.72
N TYR A 149 8.41 5.61 16.43
CA TYR A 149 8.01 5.66 17.84
C TYR A 149 9.20 5.37 18.77
N ASN A 150 9.43 6.27 19.71
CA ASN A 150 10.44 6.11 20.74
C ASN A 150 9.83 5.49 22.00
N TYR A 151 10.03 4.18 22.16
CA TYR A 151 9.54 3.44 23.33
C TYR A 151 10.10 3.90 24.68
N ARG A 152 11.25 4.59 24.71
CA ARG A 152 11.86 5.07 25.97
C ARG A 152 11.10 6.27 26.53
N ILE A 153 10.75 7.22 25.67
CA ILE A 153 10.01 8.43 26.04
C ILE A 153 8.50 8.29 25.82
N LYS A 154 8.06 7.17 25.23
CA LYS A 154 6.67 6.85 24.87
C LYS A 154 6.04 7.87 23.91
N ASP A 155 6.83 8.41 23.00
CA ASP A 155 6.40 9.44 22.06
C ASP A 155 7.08 9.25 20.69
N PHE A 156 6.55 9.89 19.65
CA PHE A 156 7.15 9.89 18.31
C PHE A 156 8.36 10.83 18.23
N TYR A 157 9.31 10.50 17.35
CA TYR A 157 10.40 11.42 17.04
C TYR A 157 9.88 12.68 16.37
N SER A 158 10.35 13.85 16.81
CA SER A 158 10.21 15.08 16.04
C SER A 158 11.01 14.99 14.74
N PHE A 159 10.66 15.82 13.77
CA PHE A 159 11.36 15.89 12.50
C PHE A 159 12.87 16.13 12.67
N ASP A 160 13.24 17.01 13.61
CA ASP A 160 14.65 17.32 13.87
C ASP A 160 15.40 16.15 14.49
N ASN A 161 14.70 15.33 15.28
CA ASN A 161 15.32 14.25 16.05
C ASN A 161 15.45 12.95 15.26
N ILE A 162 14.65 12.75 14.22
CA ILE A 162 14.65 11.47 13.48
C ILE A 162 15.93 11.23 12.69
N PHE A 163 16.60 12.29 12.24
CA PHE A 163 17.87 12.20 11.51
C PHE A 163 19.04 11.68 12.36
N TYR A 164 18.94 11.73 13.69
CA TYR A 164 20.01 11.27 14.57
C TYR A 164 20.00 9.75 14.79
N ILE A 165 19.04 9.04 14.20
CA ILE A 165 18.74 7.63 14.50
C ILE A 165 19.03 6.72 13.31
N TYR A 166 19.20 7.30 12.12
CA TYR A 166 19.44 6.62 10.84
C TYR A 166 20.36 7.44 9.94
#